data_AF-A0A640V7B2-F1
#
_entry.id   AF-A0A640V7B2-F1
#
_cell.length_a   1.000
_cell.length_b   1.000
_cell.length_c   1.000
_cell.angle_alpha   90.00
_cell.angle_beta   90.00
_cell.angle_gamma   90.00
#
_symmetry.space_group_name_H-M   'P 1'
#
loop_
_entity.id
_entity.type
_entity.pdbx_description
1 polymer ?
#
loop_
_entity_poly.entity_id
_entity_poly.type
_entity_poly.pdbx_seq_one_letter_code
_entity_poly.pdbx_strand_id
1 'polypeptide(L)' 'MPVPASEANESIRRFVRARRGLAWSAEDMAEYAVLLEIWTVAVRAEVTEVVEAA' A
#
# COMPACT_ATOMS: atom_id res chain seq x y z
N MET A 1 12.41 -10.73 3.41
CA MET A 1 11.92 -9.67 4.31
C MET A 1 10.58 -9.21 3.79
N PRO A 2 9.53 -9.12 4.62
CA PRO A 2 8.28 -8.48 4.21
C PRO A 2 8.55 -7.04 3.75
N VAL A 3 7.76 -6.55 2.79
CA VAL A 3 7.86 -5.15 2.33
C VAL A 3 7.49 -4.24 3.50
N PRO A 4 8.31 -3.24 3.85
CA PRO A 4 7.94 -2.26 4.87
C PRO A 4 6.66 -1.51 4.48
N ALA A 5 5.80 -1.20 5.46
CA ALA A 5 4.57 -0.47 5.21
C ALA A 5 4.85 0.91 4.61
N SER A 6 5.99 1.52 4.96
CA SER A 6 6.45 2.78 4.37
C SER A 6 6.72 2.67 2.87
N GLU A 7 7.36 1.59 2.41
CA GLU A 7 7.66 1.32 1.01
C GLU A 7 6.40 0.97 0.21
N ALA A 8 5.51 0.16 0.77
CA ALA A 8 4.21 -0.13 0.18
C ALA A 8 3.36 1.15 0.01
N ASN A 9 3.36 2.03 1.02
CA ASN A 9 2.67 3.32 0.95
C ASN A 9 3.29 4.26 -0.09
N GLU A 10 4.61 4.22 -0.29
CA GLU A 10 5.25 5.00 -1.35
C GLU A 10 4.81 4.55 -2.74
N SER A 11 4.67 3.24 -2.95
CA SER A 11 4.13 2.69 -4.19
C SER A 11 2.70 3.17 -4.46
N ILE A 12 1.85 3.19 -3.43
CA ILE A 12 0.50 3.79 -3.51
C ILE A 12 0.57 5.27 -3.94
N ARG A 13 1.43 6.07 -3.28
CA ARG A 13 1.57 7.50 -3.59
C ARG A 13 2.03 7.74 -5.02
N ARG A 14 3.00 6.95 -5.50
CA ARG A 14 3.49 7.02 -6.89
C ARG A 14 2.38 6.67 -7.88
N PHE A 15 1.63 5.60 -7.62
CA PHE A 15 0.49 5.17 -8.43
C PHE A 15 -0.58 6.26 -8.56
N VAL A 16 -1.00 6.84 -7.43
CA VAL A 16 -2.03 7.91 -7.39
C VAL A 16 -1.51 9.18 -8.08
N ARG A 17 -0.25 9.55 -7.83
CA ARG A 17 0.35 10.75 -8.42
C ARG A 17 0.45 10.66 -9.94
N ALA A 18 0.78 9.48 -10.48
CA ALA A 18 0.84 9.25 -11.93
C ALA A 18 -0.51 9.45 -12.62
N ARG A 19 -1.62 9.29 -11.89
CA ARG A 19 -3.00 9.39 -12.39
C ARG A 19 -3.70 10.70 -12.04
N ARG A 20 -2.96 11.71 -11.59
CA ARG A 20 -3.53 12.99 -11.20
C ARG A 20 -4.27 13.65 -12.38
N GLY A 21 -5.57 13.90 -12.20
CA GLY A 21 -6.41 14.56 -13.21
C GLY A 21 -6.93 13.61 -14.30
N LEU A 22 -6.66 12.31 -14.20
CA LEU A 22 -7.20 11.29 -15.09
C LEU A 22 -8.41 10.61 -14.43
N ALA A 23 -9.38 10.19 -15.23
CA ALA A 23 -10.40 9.27 -14.77
C ALA A 23 -9.78 7.87 -14.60
N TRP A 24 -10.10 7.20 -13.50
CA TRP A 24 -9.60 5.85 -13.24
C TRP A 24 -10.43 4.83 -14.01
N SER A 25 -9.73 3.92 -14.69
CA SER A 25 -10.34 2.73 -15.29
C SER A 25 -10.62 1.66 -14.23
N ALA A 26 -11.36 0.62 -14.62
CA ALA A 26 -11.54 -0.56 -13.78
C ALA A 26 -10.20 -1.28 -13.48
N GLU A 27 -9.25 -1.23 -14.41
CA GLU A 27 -7.91 -1.79 -14.22
C GLU A 27 -7.11 -0.99 -13.20
N ASP A 28 -7.19 0.34 -13.25
CA ASP A 28 -6.56 1.21 -12.24
C ASP A 28 -7.13 0.95 -10.84
N MET A 29 -8.44 0.78 -10.73
CA MET A 29 -9.08 0.43 -9.46
C MET A 29 -8.60 -0.93 -8.94
N ALA A 30 -8.42 -1.92 -9.82
CA ALA A 30 -7.93 -3.25 -9.46
C ALA A 30 -6.46 -3.20 -8.99
N GLU A 31 -5.59 -2.51 -9.72
CA GLU A 31 -4.18 -2.33 -9.34
C GLU A 31 -4.07 -1.58 -8.00
N TYR A 32 -4.88 -0.54 -7.80
CA TYR A 32 -4.93 0.18 -6.53
C TYR A 32 -5.40 -0.70 -5.36
N ALA A 33 -6.38 -1.58 -5.58
CA ALA A 33 -6.84 -2.52 -4.56
C ALA A 33 -5.72 -3.49 -4.12
N VAL A 34 -4.92 -3.98 -5.07
CA VAL A 34 -3.75 -4.83 -4.77
C VAL A 34 -2.72 -4.05 -3.94
N LEU A 35 -2.44 -2.80 -4.31
CA LEU A 35 -1.51 -1.96 -3.54
C LEU A 35 -1.99 -1.73 -2.10
N LEU A 36 -3.30 -1.54 -1.90
CA LEU A 36 -3.91 -1.41 -0.57
C LEU A 36 -3.83 -2.70 0.24
N GLU A 37 -4.01 -3.86 -0.38
CA GLU A 37 -3.88 -5.16 0.29
C GLU A 37 -2.45 -5.38 0.78
N ILE A 38 -1.45 -5.13 -0.07
CA ILE A 38 -0.03 -5.21 0.29
C ILE A 38 0.29 -4.30 1.48
N TRP A 39 -0.15 -3.03 1.41
CA TRP A 39 0.07 -2.08 2.50
C TRP A 39 -0.63 -2.53 3.79
N THR A 40 -1.85 -3.04 3.71
CA THR A 40 -2.61 -3.52 4.88
C THR A 40 -1.91 -4.69 5.56
N VAL A 41 -1.38 -5.65 4.79
CA VAL A 41 -0.59 -6.77 5.33
C VAL A 41 0.68 -6.25 6.00
N ALA A 42 1.41 -5.33 5.36
CA ALA A 42 2.63 -4.76 5.91
C ALA A 42 2.39 -4.00 7.23
N VAL A 43 1.33 -3.17 7.31
CA VAL A 43 0.97 -2.46 8.54
C VAL A 43 0.62 -3.44 9.66
N ARG A 44 -0.12 -4.51 9.37
CA ARG A 44 -0.46 -5.51 10.38
C ARG A 44 0.79 -6.21 10.93
N ALA A 45 1.76 -6.51 10.08
CA ALA A 45 3.03 -7.09 10.51
C ALA A 45 3.80 -6.12 11.43
N GLU A 46 3.99 -4.86 11.01
CA GLU A 46 4.69 -3.85 11.83
C GLU A 46 3.99 -3.59 13.18
N VAL A 47 2.66 -3.53 13.21
CA VAL A 47 1.91 -3.36 14.46
C VAL A 47 2.08 -4.58 15.37
N THR A 48 2.09 -5.80 14.82
CA THR A 48 2.31 -7.03 15.59
C THR A 48 3.69 -7.01 16.22
N GLU A 49 4.73 -6.65 15.46
CA GLU A 49 6.11 -6.54 15.96
C GLU A 49 6.23 -5.50 17.10
N VAL A 50 5.56 -4.35 16.99
CA VAL A 50 5.56 -3.32 18.05
C VAL A 50 4.86 -3.83 19.32
N VAL A 51 3.75 -4.55 19.19
CA VAL A 51 3.01 -5.09 20.33
C VAL A 51 3.80 -6.21 21.03
N GLU A 52 4.46 -7.08 20.28
CA GLU A 52 5.29 -8.16 20.84
C GLU A 52 6.57 -7.63 21.54
N ALA A 53 7.03 -6.43 21.17
CA ALA A 53 8.21 -5.79 21.74
C ALA A 53 7.95 -4.91 22.98
N ALA A 54 6.69 -4.72 23.39
CA ALA A 54 6.26 -3.86 24.50
C ALA A 54 5.99 -4.64 25.80
#